data_AF-A0A8B7DQD2-F1
#
_entry.id   AF-A0A8B7DQD2-F1
#
_cell.length_a   1.000
_cell.length_b   1.000
_cell.length_c   1.000
_cell.angle_alpha   90.00
_cell.angle_beta   90.00
_cell.angle_gamma   90.00
#
_symmetry.space_group_name_H-M   'P 1'
#
loop_
_entity.id
_entity.type
_entity.pdbx_description
1 polymer ?
#
loop_
_entity_poly.entity_id
_entity_poly.type
_entity_poly.pdbx_seq_one_letter_code
_entity_poly.pdbx_strand_id
1 'polypeptide(L)'
;MAVYFVISTTVCLNEFQCFNGECIPLNWKCDHDDDCSDLSDEDPSICRTTEKKTPTRTTTFSVCSSDYFQCSSGKCIPLNWKCDDYYDCSDHSDEDPSICSIIYM
;
A
#
# COMPACT_ATOMS: atom_id res chain seq x y z
N MET A 1 26.35 21.85 -39.81
CA MET A 1 25.67 20.55 -39.77
C MET A 1 25.16 20.35 -38.35
N ALA A 2 23.94 20.79 -38.07
CA ALA A 2 23.27 20.38 -36.84
C ALA A 2 22.84 18.94 -37.06
N VAL A 3 23.44 18.00 -36.34
CA VAL A 3 22.91 16.65 -36.26
C VAL A 3 21.61 16.76 -35.47
N TYR A 4 20.51 17.01 -36.18
CA TYR A 4 19.17 16.71 -35.70
C TYR A 4 19.16 15.20 -35.48
N PHE A 5 19.61 14.77 -34.30
CA PHE A 5 19.48 13.40 -33.87
C PHE A 5 17.98 13.18 -33.73
N VAL A 6 17.42 12.54 -34.74
CA VAL A 6 16.04 12.06 -34.78
C VAL A 6 15.88 11.00 -33.69
N ILE A 7 15.81 11.39 -32.41
CA ILE A 7 15.26 10.52 -31.38
C ILE A 7 13.75 10.77 -31.36
N SER A 8 13.10 10.23 -32.39
CA SER A 8 11.66 10.00 -32.42
C SER A 8 11.32 8.87 -31.45
N THR A 9 11.55 9.09 -30.17
CA THR A 9 11.01 8.23 -29.11
C THR A 9 10.13 9.14 -28.28
N THR A 10 8.82 9.06 -28.50
CA THR A 10 7.83 9.63 -27.59
C THR A 10 8.16 9.13 -26.19
N VAL A 11 8.74 9.98 -25.35
CA VAL A 11 9.06 9.62 -23.98
C VAL A 11 7.77 9.81 -23.20
N CYS A 12 7.13 8.72 -22.80
CA CYS A 12 6.01 8.74 -21.86
C CYS A 12 6.56 9.18 -20.49
N LEU A 13 6.57 10.49 -20.23
CA LEU A 13 7.09 11.07 -18.99
C LEU A 13 6.04 10.95 -17.89
N ASN A 14 6.23 10.01 -16.97
CA ASN A 14 5.28 9.68 -15.90
C ASN A 14 3.94 9.10 -16.40
N GLU A 15 3.97 8.41 -17.53
CA GLU A 15 2.83 7.77 -18.18
C GLU A 15 3.16 6.28 -18.45
N PHE A 16 2.15 5.43 -18.56
CA PHE A 16 2.33 4.05 -18.98
C PHE A 16 2.44 3.98 -20.49
N GLN A 17 3.46 3.30 -20.99
CA GLN A 17 3.65 3.08 -22.43
C GLN A 17 3.03 1.74 -22.83
N CYS A 18 2.00 1.79 -23.66
CA CYS A 18 1.35 0.65 -24.29
C CYS A 18 2.29 -0.07 -25.28
N PHE A 19 2.02 -1.32 -25.63
CA PHE A 19 2.87 -2.05 -26.59
C PHE A 19 2.78 -1.48 -28.00
N ASN A 20 1.65 -0.86 -28.36
CA ASN A 20 1.47 -0.09 -29.58
C ASN A 20 2.25 1.25 -29.61
N GLY A 21 2.85 1.66 -28.49
CA GLY A 21 3.63 2.90 -28.35
C GLY A 21 2.82 4.12 -27.92
N GLU A 22 1.52 3.97 -27.63
CA GLU A 22 0.71 5.02 -27.01
C GLU A 22 1.09 5.22 -25.54
N CYS A 23 0.87 6.43 -25.04
CA CYS A 23 1.09 6.78 -23.64
C CYS A 23 -0.27 7.06 -22.99
N ILE A 24 -0.55 6.38 -21.88
CA ILE A 24 -1.74 6.62 -21.07
C ILE A 24 -1.35 7.03 -19.64
N PRO A 25 -2.22 7.71 -18.89
CA PRO A 25 -1.99 7.99 -17.48
C PRO A 25 -1.73 6.70 -16.67
N LEU A 26 -0.80 6.74 -15.72
CA LEU A 26 -0.50 5.58 -14.86
C LEU A 26 -1.73 5.08 -14.06
N ASN A 27 -2.72 5.95 -13.83
CA ASN A 27 -3.96 5.59 -13.13
C ASN A 27 -4.98 4.83 -13.99
N TRP A 28 -4.75 4.72 -15.29
CA TRP A 28 -5.53 3.92 -16.25
C TRP A 28 -4.95 2.51 -16.43
N LYS A 29 -3.76 2.28 -15.90
CA LYS A 29 -3.18 0.94 -15.85
C LYS A 29 -3.99 0.06 -14.88
N CYS A 30 -4.51 -1.06 -15.37
CA CYS A 30 -5.22 -2.07 -14.58
C CYS A 30 -6.50 -1.54 -13.89
N ASP A 31 -7.20 -0.61 -14.54
CA ASP A 31 -8.44 -0.04 -14.05
C ASP A 31 -9.71 -0.71 -14.60
N HIS A 32 -9.54 -1.76 -15.42
CA HIS A 32 -10.55 -2.60 -16.08
C HIS A 32 -11.14 -2.01 -17.36
N ASP A 33 -10.57 -0.92 -17.87
CA ASP A 33 -10.90 -0.34 -19.18
C ASP A 33 -9.71 -0.50 -20.16
N ASP A 34 -9.99 -0.69 -21.45
CA ASP A 34 -8.94 -0.78 -22.50
C ASP A 34 -8.63 0.63 -23.01
N ASP A 35 -7.68 1.29 -22.35
CA ASP A 35 -7.23 2.63 -22.74
C ASP A 35 -6.08 2.58 -23.74
N CYS A 36 -5.31 1.49 -23.77
CA CYS A 36 -4.24 1.29 -24.75
C CYS A 36 -4.74 0.84 -26.13
N SER A 37 -6.02 0.51 -26.31
CA SER A 37 -6.59 -0.06 -27.56
C SER A 37 -5.93 -1.37 -28.04
N ASP A 38 -5.01 -1.92 -27.25
CA ASP A 38 -4.29 -3.16 -27.46
C ASP A 38 -4.28 -4.04 -26.20
N LEU A 39 -5.05 -3.65 -25.16
CA LEU A 39 -5.16 -4.31 -23.86
C LEU A 39 -3.83 -4.45 -23.09
N SER A 40 -2.79 -3.70 -23.46
CA SER A 40 -1.48 -3.77 -22.77
C SER A 40 -1.56 -3.27 -21.33
N ASP A 41 -2.38 -2.27 -21.09
CA ASP A 41 -2.68 -1.69 -19.77
C ASP A 41 -3.44 -2.63 -18.86
N GLU A 42 -4.23 -3.55 -19.43
CA GLU A 42 -5.01 -4.56 -18.72
C GLU A 42 -4.40 -5.98 -18.76
N ASP A 43 -3.21 -6.14 -19.34
CA ASP A 43 -2.57 -7.45 -19.47
C ASP A 43 -2.25 -8.04 -18.08
N PRO A 44 -2.66 -9.29 -17.78
CA PRO A 44 -2.40 -9.92 -16.49
C PRO A 44 -0.91 -10.01 -16.13
N SER A 45 0.00 -10.04 -17.11
CA SER A 45 1.45 -10.07 -16.86
C SER A 45 1.98 -8.72 -16.39
N ILE A 46 1.32 -7.62 -16.78
CA ILE A 46 1.65 -6.24 -16.41
C ILE A 46 0.91 -5.83 -15.13
N CYS A 47 -0.35 -6.24 -14.97
CA CYS A 47 -1.18 -6.02 -13.78
C CYS A 47 -0.83 -6.94 -12.60
N ARG A 48 0.07 -7.89 -12.82
CA ARG A 48 0.57 -8.80 -11.78
C ARG A 48 1.39 -8.11 -10.70
N THR A 49 1.94 -6.93 -10.97
CA THR A 49 2.42 -6.06 -9.90
C THR A 49 1.20 -5.48 -9.22
N THR A 50 0.94 -6.00 -8.02
CA THR A 50 -0.07 -5.59 -7.05
C THR A 50 -0.12 -4.08 -6.81
N GLU A 51 -0.67 -3.33 -7.76
CA GLU A 51 -1.28 -2.04 -7.51
C GLU A 51 -2.70 -2.32 -7.05
N LYS A 52 -2.79 -2.90 -5.84
CA LYS A 52 -3.95 -2.60 -5.02
C LYS A 52 -3.98 -1.07 -4.93
N LYS A 53 -5.03 -0.46 -5.49
CA LYS A 53 -5.42 0.92 -5.19
C LYS A 53 -5.08 1.23 -3.73
N THR A 54 -4.13 2.15 -3.59
CA THR A 54 -3.67 3.01 -2.47
C THR A 54 -4.40 2.85 -1.09
N PRO A 55 -3.73 3.08 0.06
CA PRO A 55 -2.47 3.79 0.19
C PRO A 55 -1.41 3.09 1.08
N THR A 56 -0.17 3.53 0.91
CA THR A 56 0.88 3.43 1.92
C THR A 56 1.41 2.02 2.19
N ARG A 57 2.60 1.76 1.61
CA ARG A 57 3.60 0.86 2.19
C ARG A 57 3.59 0.98 3.71
N THR A 58 3.14 -0.05 4.42
CA THR A 58 3.93 -0.69 5.48
C THR A 58 3.35 -2.08 5.71
N THR A 59 4.16 -3.06 5.38
CA THR A 59 4.01 -4.47 5.72
C THR A 59 4.01 -4.66 7.24
N THR A 60 2.86 -4.41 7.87
CA THR A 60 2.42 -5.00 9.14
C THR A 60 0.91 -4.79 9.19
N PHE A 61 0.13 -5.87 9.12
CA PHE A 61 -1.32 -5.85 9.33
C PHE A 61 -1.62 -5.49 10.79
N SER A 62 -1.41 -4.23 11.17
CA SER A 62 -2.03 -3.64 12.35
C SER A 62 -3.36 -3.07 11.85
N VAL A 63 -4.47 -3.72 12.21
CA VAL A 63 -5.82 -3.30 11.81
C VAL A 63 -6.20 -1.96 12.45
N CYS A 64 -5.49 -1.59 13.51
CA CYS A 64 -5.68 -0.36 14.25
C CYS A 64 -4.81 0.78 13.71
N SER A 65 -5.30 2.01 13.87
CA SER A 65 -4.55 3.24 13.54
C SER A 65 -3.22 3.31 14.33
N SER A 66 -2.28 4.13 13.89
CA SER A 66 -0.95 4.25 14.51
C SER A 66 -0.96 4.55 16.00
N ASP A 67 -2.02 5.19 16.50
CA ASP A 67 -2.18 5.61 17.90
C ASP A 67 -2.94 4.57 18.76
N TYR A 68 -3.19 3.38 18.21
CA TYR A 68 -3.99 2.33 18.84
C TYR A 68 -3.23 1.01 18.92
N PHE A 69 -3.36 0.34 20.06
CA PHE A 69 -2.93 -1.03 20.28
C PHE A 69 -4.04 -2.01 19.86
N GLN A 70 -3.65 -3.06 19.14
CA GLN A 70 -4.55 -4.15 18.79
C GLN A 70 -4.44 -5.27 19.83
N CYS A 71 -5.49 -5.47 20.61
CA CYS A 71 -5.64 -6.64 21.48
C CYS A 71 -5.54 -7.93 20.67
N SER A 72 -5.13 -9.04 21.28
CA SER A 72 -5.13 -10.35 20.59
C SER A 72 -6.56 -10.81 20.24
N SER A 73 -7.57 -10.32 20.96
CA SER A 73 -8.99 -10.45 20.62
C SER A 73 -9.41 -9.68 19.35
N GLY A 74 -8.56 -8.78 18.83
CA GLY A 74 -8.84 -7.94 17.67
C GLY A 74 -9.48 -6.58 17.99
N LYS A 75 -9.76 -6.28 19.26
CA LYS A 75 -10.20 -4.93 19.69
C LYS A 75 -9.05 -3.94 19.58
N CYS A 76 -9.34 -2.72 19.12
CA CYS A 76 -8.39 -1.62 19.15
C CYS A 76 -8.63 -0.77 20.40
N ILE A 77 -7.60 -0.57 21.20
CA ILE A 77 -7.60 0.36 22.34
C ILE A 77 -6.54 1.45 22.12
N PRO A 78 -6.66 2.64 22.71
CA PRO A 78 -5.60 3.65 22.67
C PRO A 78 -4.25 3.09 23.17
N LEU A 79 -3.13 3.49 22.57
CA LEU A 79 -1.80 3.04 23.01
C LEU A 79 -1.49 3.39 24.48
N ASN A 80 -2.13 4.43 25.03
CA ASN A 80 -1.98 4.82 26.43
C ASN A 80 -2.75 3.94 27.42
N TRP A 81 -3.57 3.01 26.94
CA TRP A 81 -4.24 1.95 27.74
C TRP A 81 -3.51 0.62 27.63
N LYS A 82 -2.35 0.60 26.98
CA LYS A 82 -1.48 -0.57 26.97
C LYS A 82 -0.54 -0.45 28.17
N CYS A 83 -0.51 -1.44 29.05
CA CYS A 83 0.31 -1.45 30.26
C CYS A 83 -0.04 -0.31 31.24
N ASP A 84 -1.33 -0.02 31.45
CA ASP A 84 -1.79 1.06 32.33
C ASP A 84 -2.41 0.58 33.66
N ASP A 85 -2.16 -0.68 34.03
CA ASP A 85 -2.71 -1.38 35.19
C ASP A 85 -4.23 -1.65 35.12
N TYR A 86 -4.88 -1.37 33.98
CA TYR A 86 -6.28 -1.70 33.73
C TYR A 86 -6.45 -2.69 32.58
N TYR A 87 -7.40 -3.61 32.76
CA TYR A 87 -7.77 -4.57 31.72
C TYR A 87 -8.83 -3.97 30.79
N ASP A 88 -8.38 -3.32 29.72
CA ASP A 88 -9.21 -2.74 28.66
C ASP A 88 -9.46 -3.69 27.49
N CYS A 89 -8.56 -4.63 27.24
CA CYS A 89 -8.76 -5.73 26.31
C CYS A 89 -9.65 -6.82 26.94
N SER A 90 -10.61 -7.36 26.18
CA SER A 90 -11.49 -8.46 26.66
C SER A 90 -10.73 -9.74 26.98
N ASP A 91 -9.53 -9.89 26.42
CA ASP A 91 -8.57 -10.97 26.60
C ASP A 91 -7.38 -10.58 27.49
N HIS A 92 -7.39 -9.37 28.06
CA HIS A 92 -6.35 -8.83 28.95
C HIS A 92 -4.94 -8.80 28.33
N SER A 93 -4.85 -8.83 26.99
CA SER A 93 -3.58 -8.81 26.25
C SER A 93 -2.81 -7.49 26.38
N ASP A 94 -3.49 -6.41 26.72
CA ASP A 94 -2.91 -5.11 27.03
C ASP A 94 -2.01 -5.12 28.27
N GLU A 95 -2.35 -5.94 29.26
CA GLU A 95 -1.64 -6.09 30.53
C GLU A 95 -0.89 -7.42 30.64
N ASP A 96 -0.79 -8.18 29.54
CA ASP A 96 -0.10 -9.47 29.56
C ASP A 96 1.42 -9.27 29.74
N PRO A 97 2.09 -9.95 30.68
CA PRO A 97 3.53 -9.77 30.93
C PRO A 97 4.45 -10.13 29.76
N SER A 98 3.96 -10.88 28.76
CA SER A 98 4.73 -11.19 27.55
C SER A 98 4.66 -10.06 26.50
N ILE A 99 3.62 -9.22 26.59
CA ILE A 99 3.36 -8.08 25.69
C ILE A 99 3.83 -6.77 26.34
N CYS A 100 3.62 -6.67 27.65
CA CYS A 100 4.09 -5.62 28.50
C CYS A 100 5.49 -5.99 29.00
N SER A 101 6.52 -5.41 28.38
CA SER A 101 7.87 -5.45 28.95
C SER A 101 7.83 -4.68 30.26
N ILE A 102 7.66 -5.41 31.34
CA ILE A 102 7.54 -4.95 32.72
C ILE A 102 8.70 -4.03 33.08
N ILE A 103 8.53 -2.75 32.78
CA ILE A 103 9.13 -1.66 33.53
C ILE A 103 8.10 -1.36 34.61
N TYR A 104 8.07 -2.26 35.59
CA TYR A 104 7.45 -2.01 36.88
C TYR A 104 8.02 -0.68 37.42
N MET A 105 7.15 0.29 37.66
CA MET A 105 7.14 0.95 38.97
C MET A 105 5.86 1.73 39.23
#